data_AF-A0AAU3TKQ5-F1
#
_entry.id   AF-A0AAU3TKQ5-F1
#
_cell.length_a   1.000
_cell.length_b   1.000
_cell.length_c   1.000
_cell.angle_alpha   90.00
_cell.angle_beta   90.00
_cell.angle_gamma   90.00
#
_symmetry.space_group_name_H-M   'P 1'
#
loop_
_entity.id
_entity.type
_entity.pdbx_description
1 polymer ?
#
loop_
_entity_poly.entity_id
_entity_poly.type
_entity_poly.pdbx_seq_one_letter_code
_entity_poly.pdbx_strand_id
1 'polypeptide(L)'
;MGPHPAHAMIERARALIGHRVRVYRLNERMASNPKLEVRIVVHLADFGLDTDPVHENSAKQNVLAAAEGDTAVAQRAWSEAGLPEVGAVSVRQLADALACLPQADGELDMRRLT
;
A
#
# COMPACT_ATOMS: atom_id res chain seq x y z
N MET A 1 -7.94 -17.44 29.84
CA MET A 1 -7.82 -16.00 29.57
C MET A 1 -7.13 -15.86 28.23
N GLY A 2 -7.82 -15.35 27.19
CA GLY A 2 -7.25 -15.25 25.84
C GLY A 2 -6.18 -14.16 25.74
N PRO A 3 -5.32 -14.18 24.70
CA PRO A 3 -4.30 -13.16 24.52
C PRO A 3 -4.93 -11.77 24.40
N HIS A 4 -4.30 -10.77 25.02
CA HIS A 4 -4.72 -9.37 24.91
C HIS A 4 -4.74 -8.96 23.43
N PRO A 5 -5.80 -8.30 22.92
CA PRO A 5 -5.96 -8.01 21.49
C PRO A 5 -4.75 -7.30 20.86
N ALA A 6 -4.11 -6.41 21.61
CA ALA A 6 -2.89 -5.72 21.18
C ALA A 6 -1.71 -6.69 20.96
N HIS A 7 -1.51 -7.64 21.86
CA HIS A 7 -0.44 -8.63 21.74
C HIS A 7 -0.66 -9.54 20.54
N ALA A 8 -1.90 -10.02 20.34
CA ALA A 8 -2.23 -10.84 19.18
C ALA A 8 -2.00 -10.10 17.84
N MET A 9 -2.22 -8.78 17.80
CA MET A 9 -1.96 -7.97 16.61
C MET A 9 -0.46 -7.78 16.35
N ILE A 10 0.34 -7.57 17.40
CA ILE A 10 1.81 -7.48 17.30
C ILE A 10 2.38 -8.79 16.74
N GLU A 11 1.94 -9.94 17.27
CA GLU A 11 2.43 -11.23 16.79
C GLU A 11 2.03 -11.52 15.34
N ARG A 12 0.81 -11.15 14.92
CA ARG A 12 0.43 -11.21 13.50
C ARG A 12 1.29 -10.31 12.63
N ALA A 13 1.62 -9.10 13.09
CA ALA A 13 2.50 -8.21 12.35
C ALA A 13 3.92 -8.76 12.23
N ARG A 14 4.46 -9.37 13.30
CA ARG A 14 5.76 -10.05 13.28
C ARG A 14 5.79 -11.23 12.30
N ALA A 15 4.71 -11.99 12.22
CA ALA A 15 4.60 -13.12 11.30
C ALA A 15 4.59 -12.70 9.81
N LEU A 16 4.35 -11.42 9.52
CA LEU A 16 4.32 -10.87 8.16
C LEU A 16 5.67 -10.22 7.75
N ILE A 17 6.72 -10.33 8.57
CA ILE A 17 8.05 -9.87 8.18
C ILE A 17 8.56 -10.69 6.98
N GLY A 18 9.00 -10.00 5.93
CA GLY A 18 9.40 -10.63 4.67
C GLY A 18 8.22 -11.03 3.78
N HIS A 19 6.99 -10.69 4.16
CA HIS A 19 5.80 -10.87 3.34
C HIS A 19 5.39 -9.56 2.68
N ARG A 20 4.80 -9.67 1.50
CA ARG A 20 4.15 -8.56 0.82
C ARG A 20 2.72 -8.42 1.35
N VAL A 21 2.41 -7.25 1.90
CA VAL A 21 1.10 -6.97 2.49
C VAL A 21 0.43 -5.74 1.88
N ARG A 22 -0.88 -5.80 1.66
CA ARG A 22 -1.68 -4.59 1.43
C ARG A 22 -2.29 -4.13 2.74
N VAL A 23 -2.12 -2.84 3.01
CA VAL A 23 -2.53 -2.17 4.24
C VAL A 23 -3.70 -1.24 3.91
N TYR A 24 -4.90 -1.57 4.36
CA TYR A 24 -6.04 -0.65 4.30
C TYR A 24 -6.12 0.11 5.61
N ARG A 25 -5.96 1.43 5.57
CA ARG A 25 -6.03 2.30 6.73
C ARG A 25 -7.38 3.02 6.76
N LEU A 26 -8.16 2.80 7.82
CA LEU A 26 -9.30 3.63 8.15
C LEU A 26 -8.94 4.55 9.31
N ASN A 27 -9.08 5.85 9.09
CA ASN A 27 -8.86 6.89 10.09
C ASN A 27 -10.22 7.34 10.64
N GLU A 28 -10.58 6.91 11.84
CA GLU A 28 -11.78 7.42 12.51
C GLU A 28 -11.41 8.57 13.45
N ARG A 29 -12.14 9.69 13.35
CA ARG A 29 -12.07 10.75 14.34
C ARG A 29 -12.80 10.30 15.60
N MET A 30 -12.18 10.41 16.77
CA MET A 30 -12.85 10.09 18.02
C MET A 30 -14.00 11.07 18.30
N ALA A 31 -15.18 10.51 18.57
CA ALA A 31 -16.38 11.29 18.87
C ALA A 31 -16.25 12.15 20.14
N SER A 32 -15.38 11.75 21.08
CA SER A 32 -15.19 12.42 22.37
C SER A 32 -14.20 13.58 22.33
N ASN A 33 -13.29 13.63 21.35
CA ASN A 33 -12.35 14.73 21.20
C ASN A 33 -11.86 14.88 19.75
N PRO A 34 -12.38 15.86 18.97
CA PRO A 34 -11.97 16.05 17.58
C PRO A 34 -10.52 16.53 17.42
N LYS A 35 -9.83 16.90 18.52
CA LYS A 35 -8.42 17.31 18.53
C LYS A 35 -7.46 16.19 18.97
N LEU A 36 -7.94 15.03 19.43
CA LEU A 36 -7.10 13.92 19.89
C LEU A 36 -7.49 12.57 19.26
N GLU A 37 -6.43 11.89 18.83
CA GLU A 37 -6.30 10.49 18.40
C GLU A 37 -7.27 9.96 17.34
N VAL A 38 -6.73 9.87 16.12
CA VAL A 38 -7.30 9.07 15.04
C VAL A 38 -7.17 7.60 15.41
N ARG A 39 -8.29 6.86 15.50
CA ARG A 39 -8.23 5.40 15.56
C ARG A 39 -7.85 4.90 14.17
N ILE A 40 -6.71 4.25 14.08
CA ILE A 40 -6.24 3.60 12.84
C ILE A 40 -6.67 2.15 12.89
N VAL A 41 -7.71 1.80 12.13
CA VAL A 41 -8.02 0.39 11.86
C VAL A 41 -7.26 -0.02 10.61
N VAL A 42 -6.45 -1.07 10.74
CA VAL A 42 -5.66 -1.62 9.64
C VAL A 42 -6.19 -3.00 9.26
N HIS A 43 -6.57 -3.16 8.00
CA HIS A 43 -6.74 -4.50 7.42
C HIS A 43 -5.47 -4.87 6.64
N LEU A 44 -4.85 -5.99 7.01
CA LEU A 44 -3.67 -6.54 6.37
C LEU A 44 -4.10 -7.72 5.49
N ALA A 45 -3.88 -7.62 4.19
CA ALA A 45 -3.99 -8.74 3.26
C ALA A 45 -2.57 -9.22 2.91
N ASP A 46 -2.25 -10.47 3.25
CA ASP A 46 -0.98 -11.12 2.91
C ASP A 46 -1.03 -11.67 1.48
N PHE A 47 0.00 -11.38 0.69
CA PHE A 47 0.16 -11.82 -0.69
C PHE A 47 1.36 -12.77 -0.89
N GLY A 48 1.88 -13.36 0.19
CA GLY A 48 3.03 -14.27 0.17
C GLY A 48 4.36 -13.55 0.40
N LEU A 49 5.47 -14.25 0.13
CA LEU A 49 6.81 -13.72 0.38
C LEU A 49 7.10 -12.53 -0.56
N ASP A 50 7.91 -11.60 -0.09
CA ASP A 50 8.39 -10.47 -0.90
C ASP A 50 9.32 -10.90 -2.04
N THR A 51 9.85 -12.12 -1.98
CA THR A 51 10.61 -12.77 -3.06
C THR A 51 9.73 -13.37 -4.14
N ASP A 52 8.43 -13.60 -3.87
CA ASP A 52 7.55 -14.28 -4.81
C ASP A 52 7.16 -13.35 -5.97
N PRO A 53 7.23 -13.81 -7.22
CA PRO A 53 6.76 -13.06 -8.37
C PRO A 53 5.31 -12.60 -8.20
N VAL A 54 5.05 -11.35 -8.53
CA VAL A 54 3.70 -10.78 -8.57
C VAL A 54 3.06 -11.18 -9.90
N HIS A 55 1.90 -11.82 -9.82
CA HIS A 55 1.12 -12.14 -11.02
C HIS A 55 0.77 -10.86 -11.80
N GLU A 56 0.86 -10.94 -13.13
CA GLU A 56 0.68 -9.81 -14.06
C GLU A 56 -0.55 -8.97 -13.75
N ASN A 57 -1.73 -9.60 -13.65
CA ASN A 57 -2.98 -8.91 -13.37
C ASN A 57 -2.93 -8.14 -12.03
N SER A 58 -2.35 -8.73 -10.99
CA SER A 58 -2.22 -8.07 -9.69
C SER A 58 -1.27 -6.88 -9.76
N ALA A 59 -0.16 -7.02 -10.49
CA ALA A 59 0.81 -5.94 -10.70
C ALA A 59 0.17 -4.77 -11.47
N LYS A 60 -0.51 -5.03 -12.60
CA LYS A 60 -1.20 -4.01 -13.39
C LYS A 60 -2.27 -3.30 -12.57
N GLN A 61 -3.04 -4.04 -11.77
CA GLN A 61 -4.05 -3.45 -10.86
C GLN A 61 -3.42 -2.58 -9.75
N ASN A 62 -2.25 -2.95 -9.22
CA ASN A 62 -1.55 -2.11 -8.24
C ASN A 62 -1.10 -0.77 -8.87
N VAL A 63 -0.49 -0.80 -10.05
CA VAL A 63 -0.04 0.41 -10.73
C VAL A 63 -1.23 1.28 -11.13
N LEU A 64 -2.30 0.69 -11.65
CA LEU A 64 -3.53 1.42 -12.01
C LEU A 64 -4.20 2.06 -10.77
N ALA A 65 -4.29 1.34 -9.66
CA ALA A 65 -4.86 1.89 -8.44
C ALA A 65 -4.02 3.04 -7.87
N ALA A 66 -2.69 2.94 -7.95
CA ALA A 66 -1.78 4.00 -7.54
C ALA A 66 -1.82 5.22 -8.48
N ALA A 67 -2.18 5.02 -9.75
CA ALA A 67 -2.49 6.08 -10.71
C ALA A 67 -3.93 6.63 -10.58
N GLU A 68 -4.63 6.34 -9.47
CA GLU A 68 -6.03 6.73 -9.23
C GLU A 68 -7.01 6.30 -10.34
N GLY A 69 -6.69 5.21 -11.05
CA GLY A 69 -7.47 4.72 -12.18
C GLY A 69 -7.13 5.35 -13.53
N ASP A 70 -6.17 6.28 -13.61
CA ASP A 70 -5.68 6.83 -14.87
C ASP A 70 -4.83 5.78 -15.62
N THR A 71 -5.41 5.24 -16.68
CA THR A 71 -4.79 4.20 -17.50
C THR A 71 -3.60 4.70 -18.30
N ALA A 72 -3.59 5.97 -18.72
CA ALA A 72 -2.49 6.54 -19.50
C ALA A 72 -1.27 6.80 -18.62
N VAL A 73 -1.48 7.30 -17.40
CA VAL A 73 -0.41 7.47 -16.40
C VAL A 73 0.14 6.12 -15.97
N ALA A 74 -0.73 5.14 -15.67
CA ALA A 74 -0.32 3.80 -15.29
C ALA A 74 0.51 3.10 -16.40
N GLN A 75 0.06 3.20 -17.66
CA GLN A 75 0.77 2.58 -18.78
C GLN A 75 2.13 3.23 -19.01
N ARG A 76 2.24 4.56 -18.86
CA ARG A 76 3.51 5.27 -18.99
C ARG A 76 4.51 4.80 -17.93
N ALA A 77 4.10 4.78 -16.67
CA ALA A 77 4.95 4.33 -15.57
C ALA A 77 5.39 2.86 -15.74
N TRP A 78 4.48 1.99 -16.21
CA TRP A 78 4.78 0.60 -16.55
C TRP A 78 5.88 0.49 -17.60
N SER A 79 5.76 1.25 -18.69
CA SER A 79 6.72 1.25 -19.79
C SER A 79 8.05 1.89 -19.40
N GLU A 80 8.05 2.99 -18.65
CA GLU A 80 9.25 3.69 -18.20
C GLU A 80 10.11 2.84 -17.26
N ALA A 81 9.48 2.03 -16.41
CA ALA A 81 10.17 1.07 -15.56
C ALA A 81 10.57 -0.22 -16.32
N GLY A 82 10.26 -0.34 -17.61
CA GLY A 82 10.68 -1.46 -18.45
C GLY A 82 10.02 -2.79 -18.07
N LEU A 83 8.79 -2.76 -17.55
CA LEU A 83 8.08 -3.97 -17.18
C LEU A 83 7.63 -4.74 -18.43
N PRO A 84 7.59 -6.08 -18.36
CA PRO A 84 7.14 -6.90 -19.48
C PRO A 84 5.67 -6.61 -19.80
N GLU A 85 5.30 -6.72 -21.07
CA GLU A 85 3.90 -6.58 -21.49
C GLU A 85 3.01 -7.69 -20.91
N VAL A 86 3.58 -8.90 -20.78
CA VAL A 86 2.92 -10.13 -20.32
C VAL A 86 3.86 -10.90 -19.39
N GLY A 87 3.31 -11.53 -18.36
CA GLY A 87 4.04 -12.38 -17.41
C GLY A 87 4.16 -11.78 -16.01
N ALA A 88 4.57 -12.63 -15.07
CA ALA A 88 4.80 -12.22 -13.69
C ALA A 88 5.99 -11.24 -13.58
N VAL A 89 5.91 -10.32 -12.63
CA VAL A 89 6.96 -9.33 -12.37
C VAL A 89 7.53 -9.51 -10.97
N SER A 90 8.81 -9.21 -10.78
CA SER A 90 9.39 -9.17 -9.43
C SER A 90 8.82 -8.01 -8.62
N VAL A 91 8.89 -8.11 -7.28
CA VAL A 91 8.51 -7.01 -6.38
C VAL A 91 9.34 -5.75 -6.66
N ARG A 92 10.63 -5.90 -7.01
CA ARG A 92 11.49 -4.75 -7.36
C ARG A 92 10.99 -4.04 -8.62
N GLN A 93 10.69 -4.78 -9.69
CA GLN A 93 10.13 -4.17 -10.91
C GLN A 93 8.81 -3.45 -10.63
N LEU A 94 7.92 -4.06 -9.83
CA LEU A 94 6.68 -3.40 -9.45
C LEU A 94 6.95 -2.11 -8.64
N ALA A 95 7.91 -2.13 -7.72
CA ALA A 95 8.29 -0.94 -6.95
C ALA A 95 8.86 0.18 -7.85
N ASP A 96 9.69 -0.18 -8.83
CA ASP A 96 10.26 0.76 -9.81
C ASP A 96 9.13 1.41 -10.65
N ALA A 97 8.15 0.64 -11.12
CA ALA A 97 6.99 1.19 -11.83
C ALA A 97 6.15 2.13 -10.96
N LEU A 98 5.95 1.81 -9.68
CA LEU A 98 5.24 2.68 -8.75
C LEU A 98 6.01 3.98 -8.48
N ALA A 99 7.35 3.94 -8.48
CA ALA A 99 8.18 5.13 -8.32
C ALA A 99 8.15 6.07 -9.54
N CYS A 100 7.80 5.56 -10.73
CA CYS A 100 7.58 6.36 -11.94
C CYS A 100 6.23 7.10 -11.95
N LEU A 101 5.32 6.78 -11.03
CA LEU A 101 4.05 7.51 -10.95
C LEU A 101 4.27 8.93 -10.42
N PRO A 102 3.51 9.92 -10.94
CA PRO A 102 3.49 11.24 -10.33
C PRO A 102 3.10 11.08 -8.86
N GLN A 103 3.83 11.75 -7.97
CA GLN A 103 3.40 11.82 -6.57
C GLN A 103 2.00 12.44 -6.59
N ALA A 104 1.00 11.72 -6.08
CA ALA A 104 -0.24 12.39 -5.73
C ALA A 104 0.16 13.52 -4.78
N ASP A 105 -0.23 14.76 -5.08
CA ASP A 105 -0.09 15.91 -4.19
C ASP A 105 -0.99 15.69 -2.97
N GLY A 106 -0.65 14.69 -2.15
CA GLY A 106 -1.02 14.57 -0.76
C GLY A 106 -0.09 15.45 0.07
N GLU A 107 0.05 16.72 -0.34
CA GLU A 107 0.53 17.75 0.56
C GLU A 107 -0.55 17.89 1.65
N LEU A 108 -0.39 17.11 2.71
CA LEU A 108 -0.84 17.55 4.02
C LEU A 108 -0.06 18.83 4.31
N ASP A 109 -0.60 19.96 3.85
CA ASP A 109 -0.17 21.32 4.13
C ASP A 109 -0.18 21.52 5.66
N MET A 110 0.91 21.09 6.30
CA MET A 110 1.22 21.32 7.71
C MET A 110 1.61 22.79 7.99
N ARG A 111 1.41 23.71 7.02
CA ARG A 111 1.65 25.15 7.20
C ARG A 111 0.37 25.97 7.43
N ARG A 112 -0.81 25.33 7.51
CA ARG A 112 -2.08 26.00 7.91
C ARG A 112 -2.51 25.78 9.36
N LEU A 113 -1.54 25.69 10.27
CA LEU A 113 -1.79 25.71 11.73
C LEU A 113 -0.76 26.62 12.42
N THR A 114 -0.83 27.91 12.14
CA THR A 114 -0.35 28.98 13.02
C THR A 114 -1.36 30.11 13.01
#